data_AF-G5AHK2-F1
#
_entry.id   AF-G5AHK2-F1
#
_cell.length_a   1.000
_cell.length_b   1.000
_cell.length_c   1.000
_cell.angle_alpha   90.00
_cell.angle_beta   90.00
_cell.angle_gamma   90.00
#
_symmetry.space_group_name_H-M   'P 1'
#
loop_
_entity.id
_entity.type
_entity.pdbx_description
1 polymer ?
#
loop_
_entity_poly.entity_id
_entity_poly.type
_entity_poly.pdbx_seq_one_letter_code
_entity_poly.pdbx_strand_id
1 'polypeptide(L)'
;MQTQLQMQMQQANSRFQQLLASQGERRKKDPPTYEGKFGEDLELWIFATEEYYANKRGIMDADTSDFVTMISSSLGKSVLNWYRAFSSDCD
;
A
#
# COMPACT_ATOMS: atom_id res chain seq x y z
N MET A 1 25.29 5.04 37.60
CA MET A 1 23.85 4.74 37.43
C MET A 1 23.20 5.61 36.36
N GLN A 2 23.36 6.94 36.38
CA GLN A 2 22.73 7.85 35.40
C GLN A 2 23.06 7.52 33.93
N THR A 3 24.31 7.15 33.64
CA THR A 3 24.77 6.78 32.29
C THR A 3 24.13 5.50 31.76
N GLN A 4 23.79 4.56 32.65
CA GLN A 4 23.24 3.26 32.27
C GLN A 4 21.78 3.37 31.82
N LEU A 5 20.99 4.21 32.52
CA LEU A 5 19.63 4.56 32.13
C LEU A 5 19.57 5.31 30.80
N GLN A 6 20.53 6.21 30.56
CA GLN A 6 20.59 7.00 29.33
C GLN A 6 20.91 6.11 28.10
N MET A 7 21.85 5.17 28.26
CA MET A 7 22.13 4.15 27.24
C MET A 7 20.92 3.26 26.97
N GLN A 8 20.19 2.85 28.01
CA GLN A 8 19.01 2.01 27.86
C GLN A 8 17.88 2.74 27.11
N MET A 9 17.66 4.03 27.39
CA MET A 9 16.71 4.86 26.63
C MET A 9 17.13 5.04 25.17
N GLN A 10 18.41 5.30 24.90
CA GLN A 10 18.89 5.42 23.52
C GLN A 10 18.71 4.11 22.75
N GLN A 11 19.04 2.98 23.37
CA GLN A 11 18.85 1.66 22.76
C GLN A 11 17.38 1.34 22.53
N ALA A 12 16.49 1.69 23.46
CA ALA A 12 15.05 1.55 23.30
C ALA A 12 14.51 2.42 22.15
N ASN A 13 14.95 3.67 22.05
CA ASN A 13 14.58 4.56 20.94
C ASN A 13 15.08 4.04 19.58
N SER A 14 16.31 3.56 19.49
CA SER A 14 16.84 2.99 18.25
C SER A 14 16.09 1.73 17.83
N ARG A 15 15.72 0.86 18.79
CA ARG A 15 14.86 -0.31 18.52
C ARG A 15 13.46 0.10 18.07
N PHE A 16 12.87 1.12 18.70
CA PHE A 16 11.56 1.63 18.32
C PHE A 16 11.56 2.17 16.88
N GLN A 17 12.58 2.96 16.52
CA GLN A 17 12.75 3.46 15.15
C GLN A 17 12.96 2.32 14.14
N GLN A 18 13.72 1.28 14.48
CA GLN A 18 13.85 0.08 13.62
C GLN A 18 12.54 -0.70 13.46
N LEU A 19 11.72 -0.78 14.52
CA LEU A 19 10.40 -1.42 14.44
C LEU A 19 9.43 -0.62 13.56
N LEU A 20 9.50 0.71 13.60
CA LEU A 20 8.74 1.57 12.69
C LEU A 20 9.22 1.44 11.25
N ALA A 21 10.53 1.40 11.02
CA ALA A 21 11.09 1.22 9.68
C ALA A 21 10.77 -0.16 9.08
N SER A 22 10.80 -1.22 9.90
CA SER A 22 10.49 -2.60 9.47
C SER A 22 9.00 -2.86 9.27
N GLN A 23 8.08 -1.98 9.71
CA GLN A 23 6.68 -2.08 9.32
C GLN A 23 6.49 -1.96 7.80
N GLY A 24 7.32 -1.15 7.12
CA GLY A 24 7.31 -1.06 5.66
C GLY A 24 7.68 -2.37 4.96
N GLU A 25 8.49 -3.23 5.60
CA GLU A 25 8.94 -4.51 5.05
C GLU A 25 7.99 -5.68 5.29
N ARG A 26 6.97 -5.55 6.15
CA ARG A 26 5.99 -6.62 6.44
C ARG A 26 5.16 -7.03 5.22
N ARG A 27 5.27 -6.32 4.09
CA ARG A 27 4.50 -6.53 2.87
C ARG A 27 5.37 -6.92 1.67
N LYS A 28 6.11 -8.02 1.78
CA LYS A 28 6.62 -8.77 0.61
C LYS A 28 5.58 -9.74 0.03
N LYS A 29 4.29 -9.51 0.27
CA LYS A 29 3.21 -10.24 -0.41
C LYS A 29 2.84 -9.49 -1.67
N ASP A 30 2.35 -10.22 -2.67
CA ASP A 30 1.78 -9.62 -3.87
C ASP A 30 0.65 -8.64 -3.50
N PRO A 31 0.45 -7.55 -4.28
CA PRO A 31 -0.65 -6.64 -4.04
C PRO A 31 -2.00 -7.36 -4.17
N PRO A 32 -3.05 -6.93 -3.43
CA PRO A 32 -4.39 -7.48 -3.60
C PRO A 32 -4.90 -7.33 -5.04
N THR A 33 -5.37 -8.42 -5.63
CA THR A 33 -5.97 -8.45 -6.97
C THR A 33 -7.49 -8.48 -6.87
N TYR A 34 -8.16 -7.68 -7.71
CA TYR A 34 -9.61 -7.74 -7.90
C TYR A 34 -9.95 -8.33 -9.27
N GLU A 35 -10.65 -9.45 -9.28
CA GLU A 35 -10.99 -10.19 -10.50
C GLU A 35 -12.32 -9.74 -11.14
N GLY A 36 -13.14 -8.99 -10.39
CA GLY A 36 -14.47 -8.55 -10.83
C GLY A 36 -15.48 -9.70 -10.92
N LYS A 37 -15.29 -10.76 -10.13
CA LYS A 37 -16.18 -11.93 -10.15
C LYS A 37 -17.45 -11.65 -9.33
N PHE A 38 -18.55 -12.29 -9.72
CA PHE A 38 -19.77 -12.25 -8.92
C PHE A 38 -19.51 -12.83 -7.52
N GLY A 39 -19.88 -12.07 -6.48
CA GLY A 39 -19.65 -12.43 -5.08
C GLY A 39 -18.26 -12.06 -4.55
N GLU A 40 -17.40 -11.44 -5.36
CA GLU A 40 -16.16 -10.83 -4.87
C GLU A 40 -16.47 -9.53 -4.15
N ASP A 41 -15.93 -9.37 -2.95
CA ASP A 41 -16.21 -8.23 -2.08
C ASP A 41 -15.34 -7.04 -2.48
N LEU A 42 -15.96 -6.05 -3.12
CA LEU A 42 -15.30 -4.83 -3.58
C LEU A 42 -14.78 -3.99 -2.41
N GLU A 43 -15.57 -3.86 -1.34
CA GLU A 43 -15.21 -3.03 -0.18
C GLU A 43 -14.01 -3.63 0.55
N LEU A 44 -13.99 -4.97 0.70
CA LEU A 44 -12.84 -5.67 1.26
C LEU A 44 -11.58 -5.49 0.40
N TRP A 45 -11.71 -5.54 -0.93
CA TRP A 45 -10.57 -5.30 -1.81
C TRP A 45 -10.05 -3.86 -1.71
N ILE A 46 -10.93 -2.86 -1.66
CA ILE A 46 -10.54 -1.45 -1.46
C ILE A 46 -9.77 -1.31 -0.14
N PHE A 47 -10.34 -1.82 0.96
CA PHE A 47 -9.69 -1.77 2.27
C PHE A 47 -8.31 -2.43 2.27
N ALA A 48 -8.19 -3.64 1.72
CA ALA A 48 -6.91 -4.35 1.64
C ALA A 48 -5.89 -3.62 0.77
N THR A 49 -6.34 -2.96 -0.30
CA THR A 49 -5.50 -2.18 -1.22
C THR A 49 -4.99 -0.91 -0.55
N GLU A 50 -5.88 -0.13 0.07
CA GLU A 50 -5.50 1.06 0.85
C GLU A 50 -4.54 0.69 1.98
N GLU A 51 -4.84 -0.39 2.70
CA GLU A 51 -3.95 -0.92 3.70
C GLU A 51 -2.60 -1.22 3.07
N TYR A 52 -2.52 -2.04 2.01
CA TYR A 52 -1.27 -2.44 1.34
C TYR A 52 -0.39 -1.26 0.92
N TYR A 53 -1.01 -0.21 0.37
CA TYR A 53 -0.34 0.99 -0.11
C TYR A 53 -0.22 2.11 0.92
N ALA A 54 -0.56 1.89 2.20
CA ALA A 54 -0.50 2.91 3.25
C ALA A 54 0.88 3.61 3.38
N ASN A 55 1.98 2.95 3.03
CA ASN A 55 3.33 3.54 3.04
C ASN A 55 3.65 4.39 1.78
N LYS A 56 2.79 4.37 0.76
CA LYS A 56 2.90 5.16 -0.47
C LYS A 56 1.96 6.36 -0.47
N ARG A 57 1.52 6.82 0.71
CA ARG A 57 0.56 7.92 0.86
C ARG A 57 0.97 9.20 0.13
N GLY A 58 2.27 9.51 0.09
CA GLY A 58 2.78 10.65 -0.67
C GLY A 58 2.52 10.58 -2.18
N ILE A 59 2.41 9.37 -2.76
CA ILE A 59 2.03 9.18 -4.17
C ILE A 59 0.50 9.18 -4.31
N MET A 60 -0.23 8.69 -3.31
CA MET A 60 -1.70 8.74 -3.28
C MET A 60 -2.24 10.18 -3.25
N ASP A 61 -1.59 11.04 -2.47
CA ASP A 61 -1.99 12.43 -2.28
C ASP A 61 -1.46 13.35 -3.40
N ALA A 62 -0.62 12.83 -4.29
CA ALA A 62 -0.13 13.57 -5.44
C ALA A 62 -1.21 13.66 -6.52
N ASP A 63 -1.37 14.84 -7.13
CA ASP A 63 -2.27 15.07 -8.26
C ASP A 63 -1.63 14.54 -9.57
N THR A 64 -1.25 13.26 -9.58
CA THR A 64 -0.66 12.57 -10.73
C THR A 64 -1.34 11.22 -10.95
N SER A 65 -1.22 10.68 -12.17
CA SER A 65 -1.75 9.36 -12.51
C SER A 65 -0.87 8.21 -12.01
N ASP A 66 0.22 8.47 -11.28
CA ASP A 66 1.18 7.45 -10.87
C ASP A 66 0.55 6.43 -9.93
N PHE A 67 -0.24 6.89 -8.96
CA PHE A 67 -0.92 5.98 -8.04
C PHE A 67 -1.97 5.13 -8.75
N VAL A 68 -2.74 5.74 -9.65
CA VAL A 68 -3.75 5.05 -10.48
C VAL A 68 -3.09 3.99 -11.37
N THR A 69 -1.97 4.32 -12.00
CA THR A 69 -1.18 3.38 -12.82
C THR A 69 -0.69 2.21 -11.97
N MET A 70 -0.23 2.49 -10.74
CA MET A 70 0.26 1.47 -9.82
C MET A 70 -0.84 0.50 -9.40
N ILE A 71 -2.00 0.98 -8.96
CA ILE A 71 -3.11 0.11 -8.52
C ILE A 71 -3.75 -0.63 -9.71
N SER A 72 -3.85 0.01 -10.88
CA SER A 72 -4.46 -0.63 -12.05
C SER A 72 -3.66 -1.85 -12.51
N SER A 73 -2.34 -1.85 -12.29
CA SER A 73 -1.47 -2.99 -12.63
C SER A 73 -1.76 -4.26 -11.84
N SER A 74 -2.41 -4.16 -10.67
CA SER A 74 -2.81 -5.30 -9.85
C SER A 74 -4.23 -5.79 -10.10
N LEU A 75 -4.98 -5.16 -11.02
CA LEU A 75 -6.32 -5.61 -11.41
C LEU A 75 -6.26 -6.94 -12.17
N GLY A 76 -7.27 -7.78 -11.95
CA GLY A 76 -7.50 -8.99 -12.72
C GLY A 76 -7.78 -8.65 -14.18
N LYS A 77 -7.54 -9.61 -15.09
CA LYS A 77 -7.54 -9.39 -16.54
C LYS A 77 -8.84 -8.73 -17.05
N SER A 78 -10.00 -9.21 -16.58
CA SER A 78 -11.30 -8.70 -17.01
C SER A 78 -11.50 -7.24 -16.60
N VAL A 79 -11.17 -6.91 -15.35
CA VAL A 79 -11.31 -5.55 -14.80
C VAL A 79 -10.30 -4.61 -15.43
N LEU A 80 -9.06 -5.06 -15.63
CA LEU A 80 -8.02 -4.28 -16.31
C LEU A 80 -8.41 -3.94 -17.75
N ASN A 81 -8.99 -4.89 -18.49
CA ASN A 81 -9.47 -4.64 -19.85
C ASN A 81 -10.61 -3.62 -19.88
N TRP A 82 -11.56 -3.74 -18.94
CA TRP A 82 -12.62 -2.74 -18.78
C TRP A 82 -12.05 -1.36 -18.46
N TYR A 83 -11.12 -1.27 -17.50
CA TYR A 83 -10.50 -0.01 -17.09
C TYR A 83 -9.75 0.66 -18.26
N ARG A 84 -9.02 -0.11 -19.08
CA ARG A 84 -8.33 0.41 -20.27
C ARG A 84 -9.30 0.98 -21.30
N ALA A 85 -10.41 0.28 -21.56
CA ALA A 85 -11.45 0.78 -22.47
C ALA A 85 -12.13 2.04 -21.93
N PHE A 86 -12.46 2.05 -20.64
CA PHE A 86 -13.03 3.22 -19.98
C PHE A 86 -12.08 4.43 -20.03
N SER A 87 -10.79 4.21 -19.76
CA SER A 87 -9.79 5.29 -19.76
C SER A 87 -9.56 5.86 -21.15
N SER A 88 -9.57 5.03 -22.20
CA SER A 88 -9.42 5.51 -23.58
C SER A 88 -10.58 6.38 -24.07
N ASP A 89 -11.76 6.25 -23.45
CA ASP A 89 -12.92 7.09 -23.75
C ASP A 89 -12.89 8.43 -23.00
N CYS A 90 -11.96 8.61 -22.06
CA CYS A 90 -11.83 9.79 -21.22
C CYS A 90 -10.74 10.77 -21.70
N ASP A 91 -9.94 10.38 -22.71
CA ASP A 91 -8.94 11.22 -23.41
C ASP A 91 -9.59 11.98 -24.59
#